data_AF-A0A016WI52-F1
#
_entry.id   AF-A0A016WI52-F1
#
_cell.length_a   1.000
_cell.length_b   1.000
_cell.length_c   1.000
_cell.angle_alpha   90.00
_cell.angle_beta   90.00
_cell.angle_gamma   90.00
#
_symmetry.space_group_name_H-M   'P 1'
#
loop_
_entity.id
_entity.type
_entity.pdbx_description
1 polymer ?
#
loop_
_entity_poly.entity_id
_entity_poly.type
_entity_poly.pdbx_seq_one_letter_code
_entity_poly.pdbx_strand_id
1 'polypeptide(L)'
;MAEIKQEQNEEQPVPVNRSSSLQQDGTNEDGNDLRPTLRRMKATMDTINENFSRINAQLRYNMAVLEDLAVRVERMEARERKKGNIQPTTSHVVPLQPKPAAQVRRAQSPQPSSSGIPATLKDCIFCGGRHWATDCDHYTTLTARRNRLYELHRCERCLTPNNHLVTACSAKSSCFYCKRANRTADMTKYHSAFCVYQFEM
;
A
#
# COMPACT_ATOMS: atom_id res chain seq x y z
N MET A 1 -5.02 54.39 -0.09
CA MET A 1 -3.95 55.18 -0.74
C MET A 1 -2.81 55.23 0.26
N ALA A 2 -1.86 54.29 0.09
CA ALA A 2 -0.44 54.57 -0.19
C ALA A 2 0.35 54.71 1.14
N GLU A 3 1.54 54.18 1.36
CA GLU A 3 2.46 53.32 0.60
C GLU A 3 3.47 52.75 1.59
N ILE A 4 4.02 51.59 1.24
CA ILE A 4 5.01 50.81 1.97
C ILE A 4 6.40 51.46 1.85
N LYS A 5 7.21 51.43 2.91
CA LYS A 5 8.67 51.42 2.80
C LYS A 5 9.27 50.35 3.71
N GLN A 6 9.78 49.30 3.07
CA GLN A 6 10.68 48.30 3.62
C GLN A 6 12.10 48.86 3.52
N GLU A 7 12.87 48.81 4.61
CA GLU A 7 14.32 48.98 4.57
C GLU A 7 14.97 47.59 4.57
N GLN A 8 15.73 47.34 3.50
CA GLN A 8 16.59 46.18 3.29
C GLN A 8 17.94 46.49 3.94
N ASN A 9 18.41 45.63 4.86
CA ASN A 9 19.80 45.66 5.32
C ASN A 9 20.60 44.64 4.52
N GLU A 10 21.47 45.15 3.66
CA GLU A 10 22.34 44.42 2.75
C GLU A 10 23.78 44.68 3.20
N GLU A 11 24.40 43.74 3.90
CA GLU A 11 25.84 43.80 4.23
C GLU A 11 26.60 42.75 3.42
N GLN A 12 27.37 43.23 2.44
CA GLN A 12 28.42 42.52 1.72
C GLN A 12 29.82 43.05 2.15
N PRO A 13 30.91 42.31 1.86
CA PRO A 13 32.05 42.15 2.76
C PRO A 13 33.19 43.14 2.47
N VAL A 14 34.02 43.41 3.50
CA VAL A 14 35.25 44.20 3.37
C VAL A 14 36.49 43.28 3.52
N PRO A 15 37.45 43.30 2.57
CA PRO A 15 38.72 42.57 2.69
C PRO A 15 39.92 43.53 2.88
N VAL A 16 40.80 43.29 3.87
CA VAL A 16 42.16 43.90 3.95
C VAL A 16 43.04 42.94 4.78
N ASN A 17 43.91 42.12 4.19
CA ASN A 17 45.32 42.33 3.75
C ASN A 17 46.39 42.01 4.82
N ARG A 18 47.44 41.33 4.33
CA ARG A 18 48.56 40.64 4.97
C ARG A 18 49.51 41.53 5.81
N SER A 19 50.14 40.94 6.84
CA SER A 19 51.61 40.69 6.88
C SER A 19 52.08 39.91 8.12
N SER A 20 52.64 38.73 7.85
CA SER A 20 53.79 37.98 8.38
C SER A 20 54.29 38.01 9.84
N SER A 21 54.66 36.80 10.27
CA SER A 21 55.77 36.39 11.16
C SER A 21 55.47 36.21 12.65
N LEU A 22 55.38 34.95 13.08
CA LEU A 22 56.44 34.29 13.87
C LEU A 22 56.05 32.82 14.13
N GLN A 23 57.00 31.93 13.85
CA GLN A 23 56.96 30.54 14.31
C GLN A 23 56.92 30.52 15.84
N GLN A 24 55.95 29.80 16.41
CA GLN A 24 56.14 29.09 17.67
C GLN A 24 55.52 27.71 17.52
N ASP A 25 56.43 26.74 17.41
CA ASP A 25 56.29 25.36 17.81
C ASP A 25 55.73 25.30 19.24
N GLY A 26 54.68 24.50 19.45
CA GLY A 26 53.89 24.49 20.68
C GLY A 26 52.91 23.33 20.65
N THR A 27 53.29 22.28 21.33
CA THR A 27 52.66 20.97 21.42
C THR A 27 51.23 20.97 21.97
N ASN A 28 50.49 19.94 21.55
CA ASN A 28 49.33 19.35 22.24
C ASN A 28 48.01 20.12 22.25
N GLU A 29 47.20 19.92 21.20
CA GLU A 29 45.74 19.92 21.36
C GLU A 29 45.18 18.60 20.79
N ASP A 30 45.38 17.51 21.53
CA ASP A 30 44.55 16.30 21.45
C ASP A 30 43.17 16.61 22.07
N GLY A 31 42.49 17.60 21.49
CA GLY A 31 41.09 17.88 21.77
C GLY A 31 40.27 16.88 20.96
N ASN A 32 39.71 15.87 21.63
CA ASN A 32 38.74 14.93 21.04
C ASN A 32 37.73 15.68 20.17
N ASP A 33 37.93 15.72 18.85
CA ASP A 33 36.97 16.34 17.95
C ASP A 33 35.69 15.51 17.99
N LEU A 34 34.69 16.00 18.71
CA LEU A 34 33.40 15.32 18.89
C LEU A 34 32.50 15.42 17.65
N ARG A 35 32.81 16.28 16.67
CA ARG A 35 31.95 16.48 15.49
C ARG A 35 31.70 15.21 14.69
N PRO A 36 32.71 14.36 14.39
CA PRO A 36 32.49 13.10 13.69
C PRO A 36 31.59 12.15 14.49
N THR A 37 31.72 12.13 15.81
CA THR A 37 30.89 11.31 16.70
C THR A 37 29.44 11.79 16.71
N LEU A 38 29.20 13.10 16.80
CA LEU A 38 27.85 13.68 16.71
C LEU A 38 27.20 13.42 15.35
N ARG A 39 27.95 13.50 14.24
CA ARG A 39 27.44 13.15 12.91
C ARG A 39 27.03 11.68 12.83
N ARG A 40 27.83 10.77 13.37
CA ARG A 40 27.49 9.34 13.44
C ARG A 40 26.23 9.10 14.26
N MET A 41 26.11 9.71 15.44
CA MET A 41 24.91 9.60 16.27
C MET A 41 23.66 10.10 15.56
N LYS A 42 23.74 11.23 14.86
CA LYS A 42 22.63 11.75 14.05
C LYS A 42 22.21 10.76 12.96
N ALA A 43 23.16 10.21 12.20
CA ALA A 43 22.86 9.22 11.18
C ALA A 43 22.23 7.93 11.75
N THR A 44 22.69 7.48 12.91
CA THR A 44 22.09 6.36 13.63
C THR A 44 20.65 6.68 14.05
N MET A 45 20.41 7.88 14.58
CA MET A 45 19.08 8.34 14.98
C MET A 45 18.12 8.41 13.79
N ASP A 46 18.57 8.96 12.66
CA ASP A 46 17.81 9.01 11.41
C ASP A 46 17.42 7.58 10.96
N THR A 47 18.35 6.62 11.06
CA THR A 47 18.11 5.21 10.74
C THR A 47 17.11 4.55 11.70
N ILE A 48 17.22 4.82 13.00
CA ILE A 48 16.29 4.31 14.01
C ILE A 48 14.88 4.86 13.75
N ASN A 49 14.77 6.15 13.43
CA ASN A 49 13.49 6.78 13.17
C ASN A 49 12.80 6.20 11.92
N GLU A 50 13.57 5.93 10.86
CA GLU A 50 13.07 5.25 9.67
C GLU A 50 12.58 3.82 10.01
N ASN A 51 13.38 3.07 10.78
CA ASN A 51 12.99 1.73 11.22
C ASN A 51 11.72 1.75 12.10
N PHE A 52 11.59 2.72 13.00
CA PHE A 52 10.40 2.89 13.83
C PHE A 52 9.17 3.21 12.98
N SER A 53 9.31 4.08 11.99
CA SER A 53 8.25 4.40 11.03
C SER A 53 7.77 3.16 10.26
N ARG A 54 8.72 2.31 9.83
CA ARG A 54 8.42 1.04 9.16
C ARG A 54 7.70 0.06 10.09
N ILE A 55 8.17 -0.09 11.33
CA ILE A 55 7.54 -0.97 12.33
C ILE A 55 6.12 -0.50 12.63
N ASN A 56 5.92 0.80 12.82
CA ASN A 56 4.60 1.35 13.08
C ASN A 56 3.65 1.16 11.91
N ALA A 57 4.11 1.35 10.67
CA ALA A 57 3.30 1.07 9.48
C ALA A 57 2.91 -0.42 9.43
N GLN A 58 3.84 -1.32 9.72
CA GLN A 58 3.57 -2.76 9.78
C GLN A 58 2.59 -3.12 10.90
N LEU A 59 2.73 -2.50 12.07
CA LEU A 59 1.84 -2.74 13.21
C LEU A 59 0.42 -2.29 12.89
N ARG A 60 0.25 -1.08 12.34
CA ARG A 60 -1.06 -0.59 11.87
C ARG A 60 -1.68 -1.54 10.85
N TYR A 61 -0.87 -2.02 9.92
CA TYR A 61 -1.31 -3.00 8.93
C TYR A 61 -1.80 -4.30 9.58
N ASN A 62 -1.00 -4.89 10.47
CA ASN A 62 -1.34 -6.13 11.14
C ASN A 62 -2.63 -5.99 11.97
N MET A 63 -2.78 -4.88 12.69
CA MET A 63 -3.97 -4.61 13.50
C MET A 63 -5.25 -4.58 12.66
N ALA A 64 -5.26 -3.85 11.55
CA ALA A 64 -6.43 -3.79 10.68
C ALA A 64 -6.78 -5.14 10.03
N VAL A 65 -5.77 -5.96 9.68
CA VAL A 65 -6.00 -7.31 9.17
C VAL A 65 -6.66 -8.19 10.25
N LEU A 66 -6.23 -8.06 11.50
CA LEU A 66 -6.81 -8.79 12.63
C LEU A 66 -8.26 -8.35 12.89
N GLU A 67 -8.57 -7.06 12.85
CA GLU A 67 -9.93 -6.53 12.99
C GLU A 67 -10.86 -7.06 11.87
N ASP A 68 -10.41 -6.98 10.60
CA ASP A 68 -11.15 -7.49 9.45
C ASP A 68 -11.32 -9.02 9.50
N LEU A 69 -10.33 -9.75 10.03
CA LEU A 69 -10.44 -11.18 10.27
C LEU A 69 -11.45 -11.50 11.37
N ALA A 70 -11.47 -10.76 12.47
CA ALA A 70 -12.42 -10.95 13.58
C ALA A 70 -13.87 -10.83 13.10
N VAL A 71 -14.19 -9.73 12.38
CA VAL A 71 -15.53 -9.52 11.79
C VAL A 71 -15.92 -10.67 10.86
N ARG A 72 -14.96 -11.23 10.11
CA ARG A 72 -15.24 -12.35 9.21
C ARG A 72 -15.50 -13.66 9.96
N VAL A 73 -14.76 -13.94 11.03
CA VAL A 73 -15.01 -15.10 11.89
C VAL A 73 -16.41 -15.03 12.48
N GLU A 74 -16.82 -13.87 13.00
CA GLU A 74 -18.19 -13.67 13.52
C GLU A 74 -19.27 -13.95 12.45
N ARG A 75 -19.06 -13.47 11.21
CA ARG A 75 -19.98 -13.76 10.10
C ARG A 75 -20.01 -15.24 9.73
N MET A 76 -18.88 -15.93 9.79
CA MET A 76 -18.83 -17.37 9.53
C MET A 76 -19.57 -18.14 10.64
N GLU A 77 -19.34 -17.81 11.90
CA GLU A 77 -20.05 -18.42 13.04
C GLU A 77 -21.56 -18.16 12.97
N ALA A 78 -22.00 -16.96 12.59
CA ALA A 78 -23.41 -16.63 12.41
C ALA A 78 -24.08 -17.46 11.30
N ARG A 79 -23.34 -17.82 10.24
CA ARG A 79 -23.82 -18.71 9.17
C ARG A 79 -23.96 -20.15 9.68
N GLU A 80 -22.99 -20.64 10.44
CA GLU A 80 -23.04 -21.98 11.03
C GLU A 80 -24.21 -22.12 12.03
N ARG A 81 -24.45 -21.11 12.88
CA ARG A 81 -25.63 -21.08 13.78
C ARG A 81 -26.96 -21.16 13.02
N LYS A 82 -27.07 -20.53 11.85
CA LYS A 82 -28.28 -20.61 11.00
C LYS A 82 -28.46 -21.98 10.34
N LYS A 83 -27.37 -22.71 10.09
CA LYS A 83 -27.40 -24.04 9.44
C LYS A 83 -27.86 -25.15 10.40
N GLY A 84 -27.69 -24.96 11.71
CA GLY A 84 -28.15 -25.90 12.75
C GLY A 84 -29.66 -25.91 13.04
N ASN A 85 -30.47 -25.06 12.38
CA ASN A 85 -31.92 -24.94 12.63
C ASN A 85 -32.79 -25.54 11.49
N ILE A 86 -32.29 -26.53 10.75
CA ILE A 86 -33.08 -27.20 9.69
C ILE A 86 -33.61 -28.52 10.25
N GLN A 87 -34.90 -28.58 10.57
CA GLN A 87 -35.63 -29.84 10.78
C GLN A 87 -35.64 -30.67 9.48
N PRO A 88 -35.52 -32.00 9.55
CA PRO A 88 -35.54 -32.86 8.37
C PRO A 88 -36.98 -33.13 7.91
N THR A 89 -37.42 -32.50 6.83
CA THR A 89 -38.65 -32.91 6.14
C THR A 89 -38.33 -33.96 5.08
N THR A 90 -38.56 -35.21 5.47
CA THR A 90 -39.13 -36.32 4.67
C THR A 90 -38.94 -36.31 3.15
N SER A 91 -38.25 -37.36 2.71
CA SER A 91 -38.12 -37.88 1.36
C SER A 91 -39.45 -37.96 0.58
N HIS A 92 -39.47 -37.39 -0.63
CA HIS A 92 -40.26 -37.95 -1.73
C HIS A 92 -39.47 -37.84 -3.04
N VAL A 93 -39.17 -39.00 -3.60
CA VAL A 93 -38.67 -39.27 -4.96
C VAL A 93 -39.84 -38.98 -5.92
N VAL A 94 -39.66 -38.40 -7.12
CA VAL A 94 -39.57 -39.01 -8.48
C VAL A 94 -39.83 -37.82 -9.47
N PRO A 95 -39.57 -37.87 -10.80
CA PRO A 95 -38.32 -37.83 -11.60
C PRO A 95 -38.24 -36.65 -12.61
N LEU A 96 -37.18 -36.64 -13.42
CA LEU A 96 -36.75 -35.63 -14.41
C LEU A 96 -37.64 -35.44 -15.67
N GLN A 97 -37.56 -34.20 -16.20
CA GLN A 97 -37.57 -33.69 -17.60
C GLN A 97 -38.85 -32.96 -18.11
N PRO A 98 -38.76 -32.09 -19.15
CA PRO A 98 -37.70 -31.17 -19.59
C PRO A 98 -38.18 -29.71 -19.85
N LYS A 99 -37.22 -28.84 -20.19
CA LYS A 99 -37.26 -27.38 -20.44
C LYS A 99 -38.16 -26.97 -21.65
N PRO A 100 -38.71 -25.74 -21.65
CA PRO A 100 -38.41 -24.84 -22.77
C PRO A 100 -38.04 -23.41 -22.36
N ALA A 101 -37.34 -22.75 -23.28
CA ALA A 101 -36.78 -21.42 -23.16
C ALA A 101 -37.83 -20.30 -23.25
N ALA A 102 -37.67 -19.24 -22.45
CA ALA A 102 -38.16 -17.91 -22.79
C ALA A 102 -37.28 -16.85 -22.12
N GLN A 103 -36.89 -15.88 -22.94
CA GLN A 103 -35.95 -14.80 -22.68
C GLN A 103 -36.62 -13.68 -21.89
N VAL A 104 -35.96 -13.13 -20.87
CA VAL A 104 -36.09 -11.72 -20.49
C VAL A 104 -34.73 -11.24 -19.94
N ARG A 105 -33.98 -10.49 -20.75
CA ARG A 105 -32.82 -9.73 -20.26
C ARG A 105 -33.31 -8.42 -19.66
N ARG A 106 -33.08 -8.23 -18.36
CA ARG A 106 -33.38 -6.98 -17.64
C ARG A 106 -32.16 -6.03 -17.72
N ALA A 107 -32.46 -4.75 -17.92
CA ALA A 107 -31.57 -3.67 -18.32
C ALA A 107 -30.30 -3.48 -17.46
N GLN A 108 -29.19 -3.18 -18.14
CA GLN A 108 -27.94 -2.73 -17.54
C GLN A 108 -28.01 -1.22 -17.26
N SER A 109 -27.53 -0.83 -16.08
CA SER A 109 -27.38 0.57 -15.62
C SER A 109 -26.26 1.28 -16.42
N PRO A 110 -26.29 2.62 -16.56
CA PRO A 110 -25.44 3.35 -17.51
C PRO A 110 -23.96 3.33 -17.14
N GLN A 111 -23.11 2.94 -18.09
CA GLN A 111 -21.66 3.15 -18.03
C GLN A 111 -21.34 4.56 -18.57
N PRO A 112 -20.60 5.42 -17.84
CA PRO A 112 -20.07 6.64 -18.42
C PRO A 112 -18.90 6.33 -19.36
N SER A 113 -18.91 7.07 -20.47
CA SER A 113 -18.15 6.92 -21.70
C SER A 113 -16.63 6.91 -21.53
N SER A 114 -15.98 6.03 -22.31
CA SER A 114 -14.54 5.91 -22.47
C SER A 114 -13.98 6.98 -23.41
N SER A 115 -12.78 7.45 -23.09
CA SER A 115 -11.87 8.01 -24.10
C SER A 115 -10.60 7.14 -24.12
N GLY A 116 -10.43 6.39 -25.21
CA GLY A 116 -9.11 6.02 -25.75
C GLY A 116 -8.28 4.94 -25.08
N ILE A 117 -8.84 3.77 -24.71
CA ILE A 117 -8.03 2.65 -24.18
C ILE A 117 -8.04 1.43 -25.13
N PRO A 118 -6.88 0.96 -25.64
CA PRO A 118 -6.76 -0.20 -26.51
C PRO A 118 -7.35 -1.50 -25.92
N ALA A 119 -7.88 -2.37 -26.77
CA ALA A 119 -8.56 -3.65 -26.46
C ALA A 119 -7.69 -4.73 -25.77
N THR A 120 -6.49 -4.38 -25.31
CA THR A 120 -5.53 -5.30 -24.68
C THR A 120 -5.30 -5.04 -23.19
N LEU A 121 -5.92 -3.99 -22.61
CA LEU A 121 -5.87 -3.82 -21.16
C LEU A 121 -6.64 -4.94 -20.48
N LYS A 122 -5.95 -5.72 -19.65
CA LYS A 122 -6.61 -6.63 -18.71
C LYS A 122 -7.63 -5.82 -17.91
N ASP A 123 -8.86 -6.29 -17.89
CA ASP A 123 -9.91 -5.71 -17.06
C ASP A 123 -9.43 -5.65 -15.61
N CYS A 124 -9.73 -4.54 -14.94
CA CYS A 124 -9.38 -4.31 -13.55
C CYS A 124 -9.92 -5.46 -12.71
N ILE A 125 -9.03 -6.13 -11.95
CA ILE A 125 -9.39 -7.30 -11.17
C ILE A 125 -10.47 -7.02 -10.12
N PHE A 126 -10.61 -5.76 -9.70
CA PHE A 126 -11.53 -5.37 -8.64
C PHE A 126 -12.94 -5.05 -9.17
N CYS A 127 -13.04 -4.17 -10.17
CA CYS A 127 -14.33 -3.67 -10.67
C CYS A 127 -14.67 -4.14 -12.10
N GLY A 128 -13.74 -4.78 -12.82
CA GLY A 128 -13.93 -5.19 -14.21
C GLY A 128 -13.84 -4.05 -15.23
N GLY A 129 -13.51 -2.83 -14.79
CA GLY A 129 -13.32 -1.68 -15.67
C GLY A 129 -12.02 -1.73 -16.47
N ARG A 130 -11.93 -0.95 -17.56
CA ARG A 130 -10.75 -0.93 -18.45
C ARG A 130 -9.64 -0.02 -17.91
N HIS A 131 -9.03 -0.41 -16.80
CA HIS A 131 -7.89 0.27 -16.18
C HIS A 131 -7.02 -0.73 -15.41
N TRP A 132 -5.81 -0.33 -15.03
CA TRP A 132 -4.97 -1.16 -14.18
C TRP A 132 -5.52 -1.22 -12.76
N ALA A 133 -5.36 -2.37 -12.09
CA ALA A 133 -5.82 -2.55 -10.72
C ALA A 133 -5.31 -1.48 -9.74
N THR A 134 -4.13 -0.90 -10.01
CA THR A 134 -3.57 0.20 -9.22
C THR A 134 -4.39 1.47 -9.29
N ASP A 135 -5.02 1.73 -10.44
CA ASP A 135 -5.70 2.97 -10.80
C ASP A 135 -7.22 2.82 -10.62
N CYS A 136 -7.64 1.89 -9.75
CA CYS A 136 -9.04 1.60 -9.52
C CYS A 136 -9.68 2.61 -8.56
N ASP A 137 -10.56 3.45 -9.10
CA ASP A 137 -11.29 4.48 -8.33
C ASP A 137 -12.43 3.91 -7.47
N HIS A 138 -12.88 2.68 -7.74
CA HIS A 138 -13.91 2.01 -6.93
C HIS A 138 -13.36 1.37 -5.65
N TYR A 139 -12.09 0.99 -5.66
CA TYR A 139 -11.42 0.30 -4.55
C TYR A 139 -10.14 1.06 -4.26
N THR A 140 -10.26 2.17 -3.55
CA THR A 140 -9.16 3.11 -3.29
C THR A 140 -8.33 2.72 -2.08
N THR A 141 -8.92 2.03 -1.10
CA THR A 141 -8.23 1.59 0.13
C THR A 141 -7.76 0.15 0.06
N LEU A 142 -6.73 -0.17 0.85
CA LEU A 142 -6.18 -1.51 0.98
C LEU A 142 -7.19 -2.50 1.56
N THR A 143 -8.00 -2.07 2.54
CA THR A 143 -9.05 -2.90 3.14
C THR A 143 -10.11 -3.25 2.11
N ALA A 144 -10.59 -2.27 1.34
CA ALA A 144 -11.57 -2.51 0.29
C ALA A 144 -11.03 -3.47 -0.78
N ARG A 145 -9.77 -3.29 -1.20
CA ARG A 145 -9.11 -4.18 -2.18
C ARG A 145 -8.96 -5.61 -1.66
N ARG A 146 -8.62 -5.80 -0.37
CA ARG A 146 -8.50 -7.14 0.22
C ARG A 146 -9.84 -7.83 0.26
N ASN A 147 -10.84 -7.17 0.82
CA ASN A 147 -12.20 -7.69 0.88
C ASN A 147 -12.69 -8.11 -0.51
N ARG A 148 -12.39 -7.31 -1.53
CA ARG A 148 -12.71 -7.66 -2.90
C ARG A 148 -11.98 -8.91 -3.41
N LEU A 149 -10.68 -9.07 -3.15
CA LEU A 149 -9.97 -10.30 -3.53
C LEU A 149 -10.49 -11.55 -2.81
N TYR A 150 -10.85 -11.43 -1.54
CA TYR A 150 -11.44 -12.53 -0.78
C TYR A 150 -12.77 -12.98 -1.39
N GLU A 151 -13.65 -12.03 -1.73
CA GLU A 151 -14.90 -12.32 -2.46
C GLU A 151 -14.65 -12.99 -3.81
N LEU A 152 -13.59 -12.58 -4.51
CA LEU A 152 -13.20 -13.14 -5.80
C LEU A 152 -12.37 -14.43 -5.69
N HIS A 153 -12.08 -14.91 -4.48
CA HIS A 153 -11.21 -16.06 -4.20
C HIS A 153 -9.86 -16.00 -4.93
N ARG A 154 -9.16 -14.87 -4.81
CA ARG A 154 -7.87 -14.63 -5.45
C ARG A 154 -6.77 -14.31 -4.44
N CYS A 155 -5.54 -14.67 -4.78
CA CYS A 155 -4.37 -14.42 -3.94
C CYS A 155 -3.92 -12.95 -4.04
N GLU A 156 -3.64 -12.30 -2.91
CA GLU A 156 -3.19 -10.90 -2.85
C GLU A 156 -1.80 -10.65 -3.45
N ARG A 157 -0.98 -11.69 -3.57
CA ARG A 157 0.40 -11.57 -4.04
C ARG A 157 0.54 -11.70 -5.56
N CYS A 158 -0.33 -12.50 -6.19
CA CYS A 158 -0.28 -12.77 -7.64
C CYS A 158 -1.58 -12.43 -8.39
N LEU A 159 -2.66 -12.14 -7.68
CA LEU A 159 -4.00 -11.87 -8.21
C LEU A 159 -4.64 -13.03 -9.00
N THR A 160 -4.00 -14.21 -8.99
CA THR A 160 -4.57 -15.43 -9.59
C THR A 160 -5.56 -16.08 -8.63
N PRO A 161 -6.39 -17.03 -9.10
CA PRO A 161 -7.25 -17.83 -8.22
C PRO A 161 -6.44 -18.41 -7.05
N ASN A 162 -7.06 -18.45 -5.88
CA ASN A 162 -6.44 -18.82 -4.61
C ASN A 162 -6.26 -20.34 -4.49
N ASN A 163 -5.36 -20.91 -5.29
CA ASN A 163 -4.97 -22.33 -5.25
C ASN A 163 -3.71 -22.59 -4.41
N HIS A 164 -3.25 -21.60 -3.65
CA HIS A 164 -2.05 -21.66 -2.81
C HIS A 164 -2.16 -20.66 -1.65
N LEU A 165 -1.41 -20.88 -0.57
CA LEU A 165 -1.30 -19.91 0.52
C LEU A 165 -0.42 -18.73 0.09
N VAL A 166 -0.74 -17.51 0.55
CA VAL A 166 0.04 -16.30 0.26
C VAL A 166 1.52 -16.46 0.64
N THR A 167 1.79 -17.11 1.77
CA THR A 167 3.14 -17.42 2.28
C THR A 167 3.92 -18.37 1.37
N ALA A 168 3.23 -19.22 0.60
CA ALA A 168 3.80 -20.16 -0.36
C ALA A 168 3.65 -19.68 -1.82
N CYS A 169 3.24 -18.43 -2.04
CA CYS A 169 3.06 -17.90 -3.39
C CYS A 169 4.40 -17.82 -4.13
N SER A 170 4.46 -18.40 -5.33
CA SER A 170 5.68 -18.41 -6.17
C SER A 170 5.84 -17.15 -7.03
N ALA A 171 4.97 -16.16 -6.87
CA ALA A 171 5.03 -14.93 -7.65
C ALA A 171 6.34 -14.18 -7.40
N LYS A 172 7.03 -13.88 -8.51
CA LYS A 172 8.27 -13.12 -8.55
C LYS A 172 8.04 -11.65 -8.93
N SER A 173 6.77 -11.21 -8.94
CA SER A 173 6.43 -9.83 -9.25
C SER A 173 7.01 -8.89 -8.20
N SER A 174 7.63 -7.82 -8.67
CA SER A 174 8.05 -6.71 -7.81
C SER A 174 6.99 -5.62 -7.84
N CYS A 175 6.66 -5.08 -6.67
CA CYS A 175 5.83 -3.90 -6.53
C CYS A 175 6.49 -2.72 -7.25
N PHE A 176 5.77 -2.15 -8.21
CA PHE A 176 6.22 -1.03 -9.04
C PHE A 176 6.61 0.19 -8.19
N TYR A 177 5.79 0.55 -7.20
CA TYR A 177 6.02 1.70 -6.34
C TYR A 177 7.23 1.53 -5.43
N CYS A 178 7.39 0.35 -4.81
CA CYS A 178 8.55 0.08 -3.96
C CYS A 178 9.83 -0.02 -4.78
N LYS A 179 9.77 -0.59 -5.99
CA LYS A 179 10.91 -0.60 -6.91
C LYS A 179 11.33 0.83 -7.28
N ARG A 180 10.38 1.70 -7.64
CA ARG A 180 10.65 3.11 -7.98
C ARG A 180 11.22 3.91 -6.81
N ALA A 181 10.78 3.63 -5.59
CA ALA A 181 11.28 4.25 -4.37
C ALA A 181 12.53 3.56 -3.78
N ASN A 182 13.14 2.62 -4.51
CA ASN A 182 14.30 1.84 -4.08
C ASN A 182 14.13 1.08 -2.74
N ARG A 183 12.89 0.68 -2.40
CA ARG A 183 12.55 -0.12 -1.21
C ARG A 183 12.74 -1.61 -1.49
N THR A 184 14.00 -2.04 -1.58
CA THR A 184 14.39 -3.42 -1.94
C THR A 184 13.83 -4.48 -1.02
N ALA A 185 13.76 -4.20 0.29
CA ALA A 185 13.22 -5.12 1.29
C ALA A 185 11.71 -5.37 1.17
N ASP A 186 10.96 -4.42 0.59
CA ASP A 186 9.50 -4.50 0.53
C ASP A 186 8.96 -4.80 -0.87
N MET A 187 9.76 -4.58 -1.92
CA MET A 187 9.27 -4.71 -3.29
C MET A 187 8.81 -6.12 -3.67
N THR A 188 9.23 -7.18 -2.98
CA THR A 188 8.83 -8.57 -3.28
C THR A 188 7.75 -9.12 -2.34
N LYS A 189 7.32 -8.34 -1.34
CA LYS A 189 6.38 -8.79 -0.30
C LYS A 189 4.93 -8.82 -0.79
N TYR A 190 4.52 -7.85 -1.60
CA TYR A 190 3.14 -7.67 -2.03
C TYR A 190 3.05 -7.23 -3.49
N HIS A 191 1.87 -7.43 -4.10
CA HIS A 191 1.57 -6.92 -5.42
C HIS A 191 1.43 -5.38 -5.41
N SER A 192 1.70 -4.70 -6.54
CA SER A 192 1.62 -3.23 -6.64
C SER A 192 0.27 -2.67 -6.18
N ALA A 193 -0.82 -3.38 -6.46
CA ALA A 193 -2.18 -3.00 -6.04
C ALA A 193 -2.41 -3.04 -4.51
N PHE A 194 -1.47 -3.61 -3.74
CA PHE A 194 -1.51 -3.74 -2.28
C PHE A 194 -0.33 -3.05 -1.59
N CYS A 195 0.28 -2.07 -2.27
CA CYS A 195 1.41 -1.33 -1.73
C CYS A 195 0.99 -0.45 -0.54
N VAL A 196 1.50 -0.78 0.65
CA VAL A 196 1.22 -0.05 1.91
C VAL A 196 1.70 1.41 1.92
N TYR A 197 2.56 1.78 0.97
CA TYR A 197 3.06 3.14 0.82
C TYR A 197 2.32 3.94 -0.25
N GLN A 198 1.37 3.32 -0.96
CA GLN A 198 0.64 3.96 -2.06
C GLN A 198 -0.86 4.11 -1.77
N PHE A 199 -1.43 3.18 -1.01
CA PHE A 199 -2.86 3.16 -0.72
C PHE A 199 -3.07 3.26 0.79
N GLU A 200 -4.08 4.04 1.18
CA GLU A 200 -4.53 4.12 2.57
C GLU A 200 -5.16 2.80 3.01
N MET A 201 -5.21 2.60 4.33
CA MET A 201 -5.81 1.40 4.94
C MET A 201 -7.30 1.31 4.66
#